data_AF-A0A1F3NAP0-F1
#
_entry.id   AF-A0A1F3NAP0-F1
#
_cell.length_a   1.000
_cell.length_b   1.000
_cell.length_c   1.000
_cell.angle_alpha   90.00
_cell.angle_beta   90.00
_cell.angle_gamma   90.00
#
_symmetry.space_group_name_H-M   'P 1'
#
loop_
_entity.id
_entity.type
_entity.pdbx_description
1 polymer ?
#
loop_
_entity_poly.entity_id
_entity_poly.type
_entity_poly.pdbx_seq_one_letter_code
_entity_poly.pdbx_strand_id
1 'polypeptide(L)'
;MLLSASLQLNASYRSEIYSAYINNKMDLWRGVIDRMNAIPGISDELLLELVNYQYGYIGYCLGFDKKDEARKYLGSAQRNIEILEKKKFKPSLVNSYKAAFYGFRIELNPISAPFNGFKSIDCARAALKLDSGYYFGYIQYGNMKFNMPSALGGSKKEALKYYLKARVLIEKDPEAINEDWNYMSLLI
;
A
#
# COMPACT_ATOMS: atom_id res chain seq x y z
N MET A 1 5.29 -20.58 -22.60
CA MET A 1 3.90 -20.75 -22.07
C MET A 1 3.73 -20.27 -20.62
N LEU A 2 4.77 -20.28 -19.76
CA LEU A 2 4.65 -19.81 -18.37
C LEU A 2 4.46 -18.28 -18.22
N LEU A 3 5.07 -17.45 -19.08
CA LEU A 3 4.90 -15.99 -19.03
C LEU A 3 3.46 -15.51 -19.33
N SER A 4 2.73 -16.25 -20.17
CA SER A 4 1.38 -15.85 -20.58
C SER A 4 0.33 -16.14 -19.49
N ALA A 5 0.51 -17.23 -18.74
CA ALA A 5 -0.41 -17.61 -17.66
C ALA A 5 -0.32 -16.67 -16.44
N SER A 6 0.88 -16.19 -16.10
CA SER A 6 1.07 -15.25 -15.00
C SER A 6 0.46 -13.87 -15.28
N LEU A 7 0.50 -13.41 -16.54
CA LEU A 7 -0.09 -12.13 -16.94
C LEU A 7 -1.63 -12.16 -16.91
N GLN A 8 -2.25 -13.27 -17.35
CA GLN A 8 -3.70 -13.41 -17.30
C GLN A 8 -4.26 -13.51 -15.88
N LEU A 9 -3.54 -14.19 -14.96
CA LEU A 9 -3.95 -14.24 -13.55
C LEU A 9 -3.87 -12.87 -12.87
N ASN A 10 -2.84 -12.07 -13.19
CA ASN A 10 -2.62 -10.74 -12.62
C ASN A 10 -3.76 -9.77 -13.01
N ALA A 11 -4.12 -9.74 -14.30
CA ALA A 11 -5.25 -8.94 -14.78
C ALA A 11 -6.56 -9.30 -14.05
N SER A 12 -6.79 -10.59 -13.75
CA SER A 12 -7.99 -11.03 -13.03
C SER A 12 -8.09 -10.43 -11.63
N TYR A 13 -7.03 -10.48 -10.81
CA TYR A 13 -7.11 -9.97 -9.44
C TYR A 13 -7.23 -8.46 -9.38
N ARG A 14 -6.52 -7.75 -10.28
CA ARG A 14 -6.63 -6.29 -10.39
C ARG A 14 -8.05 -5.84 -10.66
N SER A 15 -8.71 -6.42 -11.68
CA SER A 15 -10.10 -6.10 -12.02
C SER A 15 -11.06 -6.43 -10.89
N GLU A 16 -10.88 -7.57 -10.22
CA GLU A 16 -11.69 -7.97 -9.07
C GLU A 16 -11.56 -6.99 -7.89
N ILE A 17 -10.33 -6.59 -7.55
CA ILE A 17 -10.07 -5.62 -6.47
C ILE A 17 -10.63 -4.25 -6.82
N TYR A 18 -10.42 -3.79 -8.05
CA TYR A 18 -10.95 -2.51 -8.51
C TYR A 18 -12.49 -2.48 -8.46
N SER A 19 -13.13 -3.53 -8.98
CA SER A 19 -14.59 -3.68 -8.91
C SER A 19 -15.08 -3.73 -7.46
N ALA A 20 -14.39 -4.46 -6.58
CA ALA A 20 -14.72 -4.50 -5.16
C ALA A 20 -14.59 -3.12 -4.50
N TYR A 21 -13.55 -2.35 -4.85
CA TYR A 21 -13.33 -0.99 -4.35
C TYR A 21 -14.49 -0.05 -4.70
N ILE A 22 -14.79 0.08 -6.00
CA ILE A 22 -15.75 1.08 -6.48
C ILE A 22 -17.19 0.74 -6.10
N ASN A 23 -17.48 -0.55 -5.82
CA ASN A 23 -18.79 -1.02 -5.38
C ASN A 23 -18.89 -1.24 -3.87
N ASN A 24 -17.85 -0.88 -3.10
CA ASN A 24 -17.77 -1.08 -1.65
C ASN A 24 -18.05 -2.54 -1.22
N LYS A 25 -17.58 -3.52 -1.99
CA LYS A 25 -17.71 -4.96 -1.73
C LYS A 25 -16.45 -5.52 -1.06
N MET A 26 -16.18 -5.04 0.16
CA MET A 26 -14.93 -5.35 0.88
C MET A 26 -14.85 -6.81 1.35
N ASP A 27 -15.96 -7.52 1.41
CA ASP A 27 -16.03 -8.97 1.55
C ASP A 27 -15.40 -9.70 0.33
N LEU A 28 -15.68 -9.22 -0.89
CA LEU A 28 -15.06 -9.74 -2.11
C LEU A 28 -13.56 -9.41 -2.17
N TRP A 29 -13.18 -8.19 -1.79
CA TRP A 29 -11.77 -7.79 -1.66
C TRP A 29 -11.02 -8.74 -0.73
N ARG A 30 -11.58 -9.01 0.46
CA ARG A 30 -10.99 -9.97 1.40
C ARG A 30 -10.86 -11.36 0.77
N GLY A 31 -11.87 -11.82 0.04
CA GLY A 31 -11.83 -13.08 -0.69
C GLY A 31 -10.67 -13.17 -1.68
N VAL A 32 -10.32 -12.09 -2.38
CA VAL A 32 -9.14 -12.04 -3.26
C VAL A 32 -7.85 -12.23 -2.46
N ILE A 33 -7.69 -11.51 -1.34
CA ILE A 33 -6.51 -11.64 -0.46
C ILE A 33 -6.36 -13.09 0.03
N ASP A 34 -7.45 -13.70 0.48
CA ASP A 34 -7.43 -15.06 1.03
C ASP A 34 -7.04 -16.08 -0.05
N ARG A 35 -7.56 -15.93 -1.29
CA ARG A 35 -7.15 -16.78 -2.43
C ARG A 35 -5.68 -16.60 -2.79
N MET A 36 -5.18 -15.37 -2.83
CA MET A 36 -3.77 -15.11 -3.14
C MET A 36 -2.83 -15.65 -2.07
N ASN A 37 -3.19 -15.57 -0.78
CA ASN A 37 -2.39 -16.17 0.31
C ASN A 37 -2.28 -17.70 0.20
N ALA A 38 -3.24 -18.36 -0.46
CA ALA A 38 -3.25 -19.80 -0.62
C ALA A 38 -2.39 -20.28 -1.82
N ILE A 39 -1.83 -19.38 -2.63
CA ILE A 39 -1.01 -19.74 -3.81
C ILE A 39 0.32 -20.35 -3.35
N PRO A 40 0.59 -21.64 -3.65
CA PRO A 40 1.88 -22.25 -3.35
C PRO A 40 2.98 -21.63 -4.23
N GLY A 41 4.10 -21.24 -3.61
CA GLY A 41 5.25 -20.70 -4.35
C GLY A 41 4.94 -19.40 -5.10
N ILE A 42 4.08 -18.54 -4.55
CA ILE A 42 3.71 -17.24 -5.11
C ILE A 42 4.96 -16.45 -5.56
N SER A 43 4.91 -15.88 -6.77
CA SER A 43 6.02 -15.08 -7.31
C SER A 43 6.19 -13.77 -6.55
N ASP A 44 7.36 -13.15 -6.65
CA ASP A 44 7.62 -11.88 -5.96
C ASP A 44 6.73 -10.73 -6.48
N GLU A 45 6.36 -10.75 -7.77
CA GLU A 45 5.39 -9.83 -8.35
C GLU A 45 4.00 -9.98 -7.73
N LEU A 46 3.45 -11.20 -7.70
CA LEU A 46 2.12 -11.46 -7.13
C LEU A 46 2.12 -11.28 -5.61
N LEU A 47 3.23 -11.55 -4.92
CA LEU A 47 3.38 -11.30 -3.50
C LEU A 47 3.35 -9.79 -3.19
N LEU A 48 4.00 -8.96 -4.02
CA LEU A 48 3.94 -7.52 -3.88
C LEU A 48 2.54 -6.96 -4.17
N GLU A 49 1.84 -7.53 -5.14
CA GLU A 49 0.45 -7.20 -5.43
C GLU A 49 -0.49 -7.61 -4.27
N LEU A 50 -0.28 -8.78 -3.68
CA LEU A 50 -0.98 -9.19 -2.46
C LEU A 50 -0.74 -8.21 -1.30
N VAL A 51 0.50 -7.73 -1.11
CA VAL A 51 0.82 -6.70 -0.12
C VAL A 51 0.03 -5.42 -0.39
N ASN A 52 -0.12 -5.03 -1.66
CA ASN A 52 -0.93 -3.88 -2.04
C ASN A 52 -2.39 -4.05 -1.61
N TYR A 53 -2.99 -5.20 -1.91
CA TYR A 53 -4.38 -5.47 -1.53
C TYR A 53 -4.57 -5.57 -0.02
N GLN A 54 -3.60 -6.14 0.69
CA GLN A 54 -3.59 -6.12 2.16
C GLN A 54 -3.50 -4.69 2.70
N TYR A 55 -2.65 -3.84 2.12
CA TYR A 55 -2.55 -2.42 2.51
C TYR A 55 -3.90 -1.69 2.40
N GLY A 56 -4.61 -1.84 1.27
CA GLY A 56 -5.93 -1.23 1.10
C GLY A 56 -6.97 -1.78 2.08
N TYR A 57 -7.01 -3.10 2.27
CA TYR A 57 -7.96 -3.73 3.18
C TYR A 57 -7.74 -3.35 4.64
N ILE A 58 -6.47 -3.23 5.07
CA ILE A 58 -6.13 -2.77 6.42
C ILE A 58 -6.63 -1.33 6.62
N GLY A 59 -6.39 -0.44 5.64
CA GLY A 59 -6.89 0.94 5.68
C GLY A 59 -8.41 1.00 5.82
N TYR A 60 -9.15 0.18 5.06
CA TYR A 60 -10.59 0.03 5.21
C TYR A 60 -10.97 -0.46 6.62
N CYS A 61 -10.33 -1.51 7.13
CA CYS A 61 -10.63 -2.05 8.46
C CYS A 61 -10.46 -0.98 9.54
N LEU A 62 -9.39 -0.19 9.48
CA LEU A 62 -9.12 0.89 10.41
C LEU A 62 -10.18 2.00 10.33
N GLY A 63 -10.53 2.43 9.11
CA GLY A 63 -11.58 3.44 8.89
C GLY A 63 -12.97 3.04 9.37
N PHE A 64 -13.24 1.74 9.52
CA PHE A 64 -14.50 1.18 10.03
C PHE A 64 -14.36 0.55 11.44
N ASP A 65 -13.32 0.91 12.19
CA ASP A 65 -13.03 0.44 13.56
C ASP A 65 -12.94 -1.10 13.73
N LYS A 66 -12.63 -1.83 12.67
CA LYS A 66 -12.40 -3.28 12.66
C LYS A 66 -10.97 -3.62 13.08
N LYS A 67 -10.58 -3.19 14.28
CA LYS A 67 -9.18 -3.22 14.75
C LYS A 67 -8.58 -4.63 14.83
N ASP A 68 -9.36 -5.64 15.21
CA ASP A 68 -8.86 -7.02 15.28
C ASP A 68 -8.59 -7.60 13.89
N GLU A 69 -9.47 -7.31 12.92
CA GLU A 69 -9.27 -7.69 11.52
C GLU A 69 -8.06 -6.95 10.93
N ALA A 70 -7.91 -5.65 11.20
CA ALA A 70 -6.74 -4.87 10.82
C ALA A 70 -5.43 -5.47 11.39
N ARG A 71 -5.39 -5.86 12.67
CA ARG A 71 -4.21 -6.52 13.27
C ARG A 71 -3.87 -7.82 12.58
N LYS A 72 -4.86 -8.66 12.28
CA LYS A 72 -4.68 -9.93 11.57
C LYS A 72 -4.04 -9.73 10.21
N TYR A 73 -4.62 -8.85 9.38
CA TYR A 73 -4.13 -8.61 8.02
C TYR A 73 -2.79 -7.86 8.01
N LEU A 74 -2.57 -6.93 8.94
CA LEU A 74 -1.27 -6.27 9.12
C LEU A 74 -0.16 -7.27 9.47
N GLY A 75 -0.44 -8.24 10.34
CA GLY A 75 0.51 -9.31 10.65
C GLY A 75 0.88 -10.15 9.42
N SER A 76 -0.09 -10.43 8.54
CA SER A 76 0.17 -11.14 7.27
C SER A 76 0.98 -10.30 6.29
N ALA A 77 0.57 -9.04 6.09
CA ALA A 77 1.24 -8.11 5.19
C ALA A 77 2.70 -7.84 5.60
N GLN A 78 2.96 -7.76 6.91
CA GLN A 78 4.30 -7.59 7.47
C GLN A 78 5.21 -8.79 7.13
N ARG A 79 4.71 -10.04 7.23
CA ARG A 79 5.48 -11.22 6.83
C ARG A 79 5.78 -11.23 5.33
N ASN A 80 4.78 -10.88 4.51
CA ASN A 80 4.93 -10.84 3.06
C ASN A 80 5.94 -9.78 2.61
N ILE A 81 5.89 -8.58 3.19
CA ILE A 81 6.80 -7.50 2.82
C ILE A 81 8.25 -7.77 3.28
N GLU A 82 8.44 -8.50 4.37
CA GLU A 82 9.77 -8.93 4.85
C GLU A 82 10.43 -9.94 3.91
N ILE A 83 9.66 -10.80 3.24
CA ILE A 83 10.17 -11.71 2.21
C ILE A 83 10.74 -10.89 1.04
N LEU A 84 9.96 -9.92 0.54
CA LEU A 84 10.35 -9.04 -0.56
C LEU A 84 11.56 -8.17 -0.19
N GLU A 85 11.61 -7.68 1.05
CA GLU A 85 12.75 -6.93 1.58
C GLU A 85 14.04 -7.74 1.58
N LYS A 86 14.00 -8.99 2.09
CA LYS A 86 15.18 -9.89 2.11
C LYS A 86 15.71 -10.17 0.71
N LYS A 87 14.82 -10.27 -0.27
CA LYS A 87 15.15 -10.47 -1.68
C LYS A 87 15.58 -9.19 -2.40
N LYS A 88 15.50 -8.02 -1.74
CA LYS A 88 15.71 -6.70 -2.33
C LYS A 88 14.80 -6.44 -3.55
N PHE A 89 13.61 -7.04 -3.56
CA PHE A 89 12.66 -6.89 -4.66
C PHE A 89 11.96 -5.54 -4.57
N LYS A 90 12.10 -4.69 -5.61
CA LYS A 90 11.51 -3.35 -5.70
C LYS A 90 11.62 -2.54 -4.39
N PRO A 91 12.84 -2.20 -3.94
CA PRO A 91 13.08 -1.67 -2.60
C PRO A 91 12.37 -0.33 -2.31
N SER A 92 12.08 0.49 -3.33
CA SER A 92 11.27 1.71 -3.15
C SER A 92 9.83 1.39 -2.71
N LEU A 93 9.18 0.45 -3.40
CA LEU A 93 7.83 -0.02 -3.08
C LEU A 93 7.77 -0.70 -1.70
N VAL A 94 8.77 -1.54 -1.39
CA VAL A 94 8.91 -2.15 -0.07
C VAL A 94 8.94 -1.10 1.03
N ASN A 95 9.75 -0.05 0.86
CA ASN A 95 9.82 1.04 1.83
C ASN A 95 8.52 1.85 1.91
N SER A 96 7.80 2.01 0.79
CA SER A 96 6.50 2.68 0.79
C SER A 96 5.47 1.93 1.64
N TYR A 97 5.34 0.61 1.47
CA TYR A 97 4.43 -0.20 2.31
C TYR A 97 4.87 -0.24 3.77
N LYS A 98 6.17 -0.36 4.05
CA LYS A 98 6.67 -0.31 5.42
C LYS A 98 6.34 1.02 6.11
N ALA A 99 6.44 2.14 5.39
CA ALA A 99 6.02 3.44 5.93
C ALA A 99 4.54 3.43 6.34
N ALA A 100 3.66 2.95 5.45
CA ALA A 100 2.23 2.82 5.75
C ALA A 100 1.97 1.89 6.95
N PHE A 101 2.65 0.74 7.01
CA PHE A 101 2.46 -0.25 8.07
C PHE A 101 2.87 0.28 9.43
N TYR A 102 3.93 1.10 9.51
CA TYR A 102 4.24 1.81 10.75
C TYR A 102 3.13 2.80 11.14
N GLY A 103 2.56 3.53 10.18
CA GLY A 103 1.36 4.35 10.41
C GLY A 103 0.20 3.54 11.00
N PHE A 104 -0.13 2.39 10.39
CA PHE A 104 -1.18 1.49 10.89
C PHE A 104 -0.88 0.97 12.31
N ARG A 105 0.40 0.69 12.63
CA ARG A 105 0.79 0.28 14.00
C ARG A 105 0.56 1.38 15.03
N ILE A 106 0.76 2.64 14.64
CA ILE A 106 0.49 3.80 15.51
C ILE A 106 -1.01 3.93 15.74
N GLU A 107 -1.82 3.80 14.69
CA GLU A 107 -3.28 3.86 14.82
C GLU A 107 -3.83 2.73 15.72
N LEU A 108 -3.29 1.52 15.57
CA LEU A 108 -3.65 0.36 16.38
C LEU A 108 -3.10 0.38 17.81
N ASN A 109 -2.05 1.18 18.07
CA ASN A 109 -1.42 1.37 19.37
C ASN A 109 -0.70 2.74 19.43
N PRO A 110 -1.40 3.82 19.83
CA PRO A 110 -0.86 5.18 19.81
C PRO A 110 0.40 5.36 20.67
N ILE A 111 0.56 4.57 21.74
CA ILE A 111 1.74 4.61 22.62
C ILE A 111 3.03 4.26 21.84
N SER A 112 2.91 3.54 20.73
CA SER A 112 4.04 3.18 19.88
C SER A 112 4.53 4.31 18.94
N ALA A 113 3.86 5.46 18.93
CA ALA A 113 4.14 6.59 18.04
C ALA A 113 5.60 7.07 18.05
N PRO A 114 6.30 7.22 19.20
CA PRO A 114 7.68 7.69 19.20
C PRO A 114 8.61 6.75 18.42
N PHE A 115 8.40 5.44 18.47
CA PHE A 115 9.26 4.48 17.79
C PHE A 115 8.83 4.25 16.33
N ASN A 116 7.54 3.97 16.12
CA ASN A 116 7.02 3.68 14.78
C ASN A 116 7.00 4.93 13.90
N GLY A 117 6.87 6.13 14.49
CA GLY A 117 6.88 7.39 13.76
C GLY A 117 8.21 7.63 13.06
N PHE A 118 9.34 7.48 13.75
CA PHE A 118 10.67 7.63 13.13
C PHE A 118 10.88 6.60 12.01
N LYS A 119 10.51 5.34 12.24
CA LYS A 119 10.62 4.29 11.21
C LYS A 119 9.74 4.57 9.99
N SER A 120 8.53 5.08 10.20
CA SER A 120 7.64 5.51 9.12
C SER A 120 8.29 6.60 8.27
N ILE A 121 8.90 7.60 8.91
CA ILE A 121 9.57 8.71 8.24
C ILE A 121 10.77 8.21 7.42
N ASP A 122 11.60 7.36 8.02
CA ASP A 122 12.80 6.83 7.37
C ASP A 122 12.43 6.00 6.13
N CYS A 123 11.43 5.13 6.25
CA CYS A 123 10.91 4.36 5.12
C CYS A 123 10.33 5.27 4.02
N ALA A 124 9.51 6.28 4.37
CA ALA A 124 8.92 7.18 3.38
C ALA A 124 10.00 7.97 2.61
N ARG A 125 11.05 8.43 3.31
CA ARG A 125 12.20 9.10 2.68
C ARG A 125 13.01 8.14 1.81
N ALA A 126 13.25 6.92 2.29
CA ALA A 126 13.98 5.90 1.55
C ALA A 126 13.26 5.56 0.23
N ALA A 127 11.94 5.42 0.24
CA ALA A 127 11.15 5.17 -0.96
C ALA A 127 11.41 6.23 -2.05
N LEU A 128 11.26 7.51 -1.70
CA LEU A 128 11.50 8.62 -2.64
C LEU A 128 12.96 8.72 -3.12
N LYS A 129 13.92 8.37 -2.26
CA LYS A 129 15.35 8.35 -2.62
C LYS A 129 15.68 7.20 -3.58
N LEU A 130 15.08 6.02 -3.36
CA LEU A 130 15.34 4.82 -4.13
C LEU A 130 14.68 4.87 -5.51
N ASP A 131 13.51 5.49 -5.61
CA ASP A 131 12.84 5.73 -6.88
C ASP A 131 11.94 6.98 -6.78
N SER A 132 12.44 8.09 -7.30
CA SER A 132 11.70 9.35 -7.39
C SER A 132 10.77 9.43 -8.61
N GLY A 133 10.81 8.43 -9.49
CA GLY A 133 9.94 8.33 -10.67
C GLY A 133 8.61 7.65 -10.34
N TYR A 134 8.59 6.80 -9.30
CA TYR A 134 7.41 6.02 -8.95
C TYR A 134 6.44 6.76 -8.01
N TYR A 135 5.17 6.82 -8.40
CA TYR A 135 4.15 7.63 -7.75
C TYR A 135 3.88 7.25 -6.29
N PHE A 136 3.94 5.95 -5.96
CA PHE A 136 3.44 5.44 -4.68
C PHE A 136 4.27 5.93 -3.48
N GLY A 137 5.56 6.18 -3.67
CA GLY A 137 6.41 6.80 -2.64
C GLY A 137 5.92 8.19 -2.25
N TYR A 138 5.40 8.97 -3.21
CA TYR A 138 4.81 10.28 -2.96
C TYR A 138 3.47 10.16 -2.22
N ILE A 139 2.64 9.16 -2.53
CA ILE A 139 1.42 8.88 -1.76
C ILE A 139 1.76 8.66 -0.29
N GLN A 140 2.72 7.78 -0.01
CA GLN A 140 3.05 7.44 1.38
C GLN A 140 3.73 8.59 2.13
N TYR A 141 4.55 9.39 1.45
CA TYR A 141 5.09 10.61 2.05
C TYR A 141 4.00 11.65 2.33
N GLY A 142 3.01 11.78 1.42
CA GLY A 142 1.81 12.58 1.63
C GLY A 142 1.02 12.10 2.86
N ASN A 143 0.74 10.80 2.95
CA ASN A 143 0.04 10.19 4.08
C ASN A 143 0.75 10.45 5.41
N MET A 144 2.08 10.31 5.43
CA MET A 144 2.90 10.64 6.58
C MET A 144 2.73 12.12 6.97
N LYS A 145 2.80 13.05 6.00
CA LYS A 145 2.63 14.50 6.27
C LYS A 145 1.22 14.86 6.71
N PHE A 146 0.21 14.17 6.19
CA PHE A 146 -1.20 14.42 6.51
C PHE A 146 -1.53 14.03 7.95
N ASN A 147 -1.04 12.87 8.39
CA ASN A 147 -1.39 12.29 9.70
C ASN A 147 -0.48 12.73 10.84
N MET A 148 0.76 13.15 10.55
CA MET A 148 1.70 13.60 11.57
C MET A 148 1.19 14.88 12.27
N PRO A 149 1.40 15.02 13.60
CA PRO A 149 1.12 16.27 14.30
C PRO A 149 1.92 17.45 13.73
N SER A 150 1.30 18.64 13.69
CA SER A 150 1.95 19.85 13.16
C SER A 150 3.24 20.21 13.90
N ALA A 151 3.26 20.05 15.23
CA ALA A 151 4.44 20.27 16.07
C ALA A 151 5.64 19.36 15.70
N LEU A 152 5.38 18.23 15.03
CA LEU A 152 6.40 17.28 14.56
C LEU A 152 6.71 17.44 13.06
N GLY A 153 6.14 18.47 12.41
CA GLY A 153 6.36 18.76 10.99
C GLY A 153 5.32 18.17 10.04
N GLY A 154 4.17 17.74 10.55
CA GLY A 154 3.00 17.40 9.75
C GLY A 154 2.35 18.64 9.13
N SER A 155 1.78 18.49 7.94
CA SER A 155 1.09 19.57 7.21
C SER A 155 0.22 19.00 6.11
N LYS A 156 -1.10 19.23 6.19
CA LYS A 156 -2.06 18.87 5.14
C LYS A 156 -1.78 19.60 3.82
N LYS A 157 -1.32 20.87 3.90
CA LYS A 157 -0.92 21.65 2.72
C LYS A 157 0.30 21.04 2.02
N GLU A 158 1.30 20.59 2.78
CA GLU A 158 2.44 19.89 2.19
C GLU A 158 2.04 18.52 1.65
N ALA A 159 1.21 17.76 2.38
CA ALA A 159 0.69 16.47 1.93
C ALA A 159 0.04 16.57 0.54
N LEU A 160 -0.79 17.60 0.31
CA LEU A 160 -1.41 17.84 -0.99
C LEU A 160 -0.39 17.99 -2.13
N LYS A 161 0.76 18.62 -1.89
CA LYS A 161 1.80 18.73 -2.92
C LYS A 161 2.35 17.36 -3.32
N TYR A 162 2.51 16.45 -2.36
CA TYR A 162 2.96 15.09 -2.63
C TYR A 162 1.89 14.28 -3.36
N TYR A 163 0.61 14.41 -3.00
CA TYR A 163 -0.48 13.76 -3.72
C TYR A 163 -0.60 14.25 -5.17
N LEU A 164 -0.50 15.56 -5.42
CA LEU A 164 -0.50 16.12 -6.76
C LEU A 164 0.70 15.62 -7.58
N LYS A 165 1.88 15.50 -6.95
CA LYS A 165 3.06 14.92 -7.60
C LYS A 165 2.85 13.45 -7.95
N ALA A 166 2.26 12.66 -7.05
CA ALA A 166 1.91 11.26 -7.32
C ALA A 166 0.96 11.15 -8.51
N ARG A 167 -0.09 11.99 -8.56
CA ARG A 167 -1.06 12.03 -9.65
C ARG A 167 -0.40 12.31 -11.00
N VAL A 168 0.44 13.35 -11.07
CA VAL A 168 1.18 13.69 -12.29
C VAL A 168 2.11 12.55 -12.74
N LEU A 169 2.65 11.75 -11.82
CA LEU A 169 3.53 10.64 -12.16
C LEU A 169 2.76 9.43 -12.69
N ILE A 170 1.65 9.05 -12.06
CA ILE A 170 0.87 7.87 -12.47
C ILE A 170 0.11 8.11 -13.78
N GLU A 171 -0.39 9.33 -14.03
CA GLU A 171 -1.11 9.69 -15.25
C GLU A 171 -0.24 9.70 -16.53
N LYS A 172 1.08 9.56 -16.40
CA LYS A 172 1.99 9.43 -17.56
C LYS A 172 1.84 8.10 -18.30
N ASP A 173 1.27 7.11 -17.64
CA ASP A 173 1.07 5.78 -18.20
C ASP A 173 -0.44 5.44 -18.13
N PRO A 174 -1.19 5.65 -19.23
CA PRO A 174 -2.62 5.39 -19.29
C PRO A 174 -3.01 3.93 -18.96
N GLU A 175 -2.13 2.97 -19.25
CA GLU A 175 -2.38 1.55 -18.94
C GLU A 175 -2.20 1.28 -17.43
N ALA A 176 -1.28 2.01 -16.79
CA ALA A 176 -1.06 1.92 -15.36
C ALA A 176 -2.23 2.47 -14.53
N ILE A 177 -3.09 3.33 -15.08
CA ILE A 177 -4.27 3.84 -14.35
C ILE A 177 -5.54 3.01 -14.59
N ASN A 178 -5.58 2.18 -15.64
CA ASN A 178 -6.76 1.37 -15.95
C ASN A 178 -7.04 0.38 -14.82
N GLU A 179 -8.22 0.43 -14.21
CA GLU A 179 -8.61 -0.43 -13.07
C GLU A 179 -7.60 -0.39 -11.90
N ASP A 180 -6.95 0.75 -11.66
CA ASP A 180 -6.05 0.92 -10.52
C ASP A 180 -6.78 1.49 -9.30
N TRP A 181 -6.98 0.68 -8.28
CA TRP A 181 -7.64 1.14 -7.07
C TRP A 181 -6.79 2.16 -6.27
N ASN A 182 -5.45 2.12 -6.35
CA ASN A 182 -4.59 3.11 -5.68
C ASN A 182 -4.74 4.47 -6.37
N TYR A 183 -4.85 4.48 -7.70
CA TYR A 183 -5.17 5.68 -8.46
C TYR A 183 -6.53 6.23 -8.06
N MET A 184 -7.57 5.39 -8.07
CA MET A 184 -8.91 5.81 -7.67
C MET A 184 -8.94 6.34 -6.23
N SER A 185 -8.22 5.68 -5.31
CA SER A 185 -8.07 6.13 -3.92
C SER A 185 -7.28 7.44 -3.79
N LEU A 186 -6.39 7.78 -4.71
CA LEU A 186 -5.67 9.05 -4.72
C LEU A 186 -6.56 10.23 -5.13
N LEU A 187 -7.63 9.98 -5.88
CA LEU A 187 -8.52 11.00 -6.42
C LEU A 187 -9.68 11.38 -5.49
N ILE A 188 -9.98 10.55 -4.48
CA ILE A 188 -11.05 10.74 -3.49
C ILE A 188 -10.50 11.48 -2.26
#